data_AF-A0A2L0F342-F1
#
_entry.id   AF-A0A2L0F342-F1
#
_cell.length_a   1.000
_cell.length_b   1.000
_cell.length_c   1.000
_cell.angle_alpha   90.00
_cell.angle_beta   90.00
_cell.angle_gamma   90.00
#
_symmetry.space_group_name_H-M   'P 1'
#
loop_
_entity.id
_entity.type
_entity.pdbx_description
1 polymer ?
#
loop_
_entity_poly.entity_id
_entity_poly.type
_entity_poly.pdbx_seq_one_letter_code
_entity_poly.pdbx_strand_id
1 'polypeptide(L)'
;MSGSAAGRAVARSAMIAVLLVGRAAGAQAQPSGAASPVAADDSYQEARAHYEKGMKLFDAGDYREAYDEFRKSLALKKTKTAMAQAASCLRQLGRYDEALDQYEEVLREYPNLSAKFGADVATAIAELSRLVGTLELAGDTPAGGALFVDDQLRGKLPLSGPLRVAVGTHRIRVEKDGFEPISAVVDVQAGQKSVAELRASARKGRLSVSERHNWVLAVELDGKEVGVTPWEGLVEPGEHQVRLRGFVGLDALAECAAPEAGAVGTAAAQDGAKMASPVETAVVRPFEVTRVTPGAEEQDASLRIESTPSGARLTIDGKAVGPTPWEGRLPLGEHAIEVSAGGFVPSKQPVQLVRRKQRELSVVLEREPDLAGMRRVRNVAAGVGYGVGVLGLGVFAVTGGLALTKVGDVKSRCGGTSCPEKERANVDAAADLGTLATVGLVVGGLGAAAGTVALFVLEPEGSERRGGGGPGGSQAAGGVAWTVGMGPGRFEIEGRF
;
A
#
# COMPACT_ATOMS: atom_id res chain seq x y z
N MET A 1 -30.60 -57.88 -20.35
CA MET A 1 -30.80 -58.27 -18.93
C MET A 1 -31.05 -56.96 -18.18
N SER A 2 -32.31 -56.49 -18.11
CA SER A 2 -33.24 -56.55 -16.94
C SER A 2 -32.65 -55.89 -15.67
N GLY A 3 -33.24 -54.90 -14.97
CA GLY A 3 -34.55 -54.20 -14.99
C GLY A 3 -34.41 -52.86 -14.23
N SER A 4 -35.16 -51.79 -14.52
CA SER A 4 -36.56 -51.42 -14.13
C SER A 4 -36.79 -51.04 -12.66
N ALA A 5 -37.03 -49.74 -12.40
CA ALA A 5 -38.05 -49.12 -11.51
C ALA A 5 -37.84 -47.59 -11.50
N ALA A 6 -38.61 -46.75 -12.21
CA ALA A 6 -39.97 -46.25 -11.95
C ALA A 6 -40.07 -45.18 -10.82
N GLY A 7 -40.45 -43.95 -11.19
CA GLY A 7 -40.84 -42.88 -10.25
C GLY A 7 -41.12 -41.53 -10.93
N ARG A 8 -42.40 -41.22 -11.15
CA ARG A 8 -42.97 -40.13 -11.97
C ARG A 8 -42.85 -38.72 -11.36
N ALA A 9 -42.77 -37.68 -12.20
CA ALA A 9 -43.57 -36.46 -12.04
C ALA A 9 -43.66 -35.67 -13.37
N VAL A 10 -44.86 -35.20 -13.65
CA VAL A 10 -45.34 -34.65 -14.93
C VAL A 10 -44.99 -33.16 -15.04
N ALA A 11 -44.32 -32.78 -16.13
CA ALA A 11 -44.13 -31.38 -16.54
C ALA A 11 -45.28 -30.95 -17.46
N ARG A 12 -45.92 -29.82 -17.15
CA ARG A 12 -46.78 -29.09 -18.10
C ARG A 12 -46.35 -27.63 -18.12
N SER A 13 -45.72 -27.27 -19.24
CA SER A 13 -45.45 -25.90 -19.66
C SER A 13 -46.73 -25.19 -20.08
N ALA A 14 -46.88 -23.91 -19.73
CA ALA A 14 -47.62 -22.94 -20.50
C ALA A 14 -47.10 -21.51 -20.19
N MET A 15 -46.42 -20.90 -21.16
CA MET A 15 -46.22 -19.45 -21.25
C MET A 15 -47.56 -18.73 -21.33
N ILE A 16 -47.70 -17.56 -20.72
CA ILE A 16 -48.51 -16.44 -21.25
C ILE A 16 -47.91 -15.11 -20.75
N ALA A 17 -47.91 -14.14 -21.66
CA ALA A 17 -47.19 -12.89 -21.69
C ALA A 17 -47.56 -11.86 -20.60
N VAL A 18 -46.54 -11.12 -20.16
CA VAL A 18 -46.64 -9.92 -19.32
C VAL A 18 -47.04 -8.73 -20.18
N LEU A 19 -48.23 -8.17 -19.93
CA LEU A 19 -48.69 -6.89 -20.46
C LEU A 19 -48.54 -5.82 -19.37
N LEU A 20 -47.66 -4.86 -19.64
CA LEU A 20 -47.46 -3.62 -18.87
C LEU A 20 -48.63 -2.67 -19.11
N VAL A 21 -49.35 -2.30 -18.05
CA VAL A 21 -50.14 -1.05 -17.99
C VAL A 21 -49.92 -0.42 -16.62
N GLY A 22 -49.40 0.80 -16.62
CA GLY A 22 -49.11 1.59 -15.44
C GLY A 22 -50.37 2.09 -14.72
N ARG A 23 -50.24 2.29 -13.41
CA ARG A 23 -51.12 3.18 -12.64
C ARG A 23 -50.35 3.76 -11.46
N ALA A 24 -50.14 5.07 -11.51
CA ALA A 24 -49.70 5.87 -10.38
C ALA A 24 -50.79 5.83 -9.29
N ALA A 25 -50.45 5.35 -8.10
CA ALA A 25 -51.30 5.39 -6.93
C ALA A 25 -50.71 6.39 -5.95
N GLY A 26 -51.47 7.46 -5.70
CA GLY A 26 -51.10 8.55 -4.80
C GLY A 26 -50.96 8.08 -3.35
N ALA A 27 -50.08 8.79 -2.65
CA ALA A 27 -49.94 8.73 -1.20
C ALA A 27 -51.29 9.07 -0.55
N GLN A 28 -51.94 8.06 0.04
CA GLN A 28 -52.99 8.28 1.02
C GLN A 28 -52.33 8.46 2.38
N ALA A 29 -52.43 9.68 2.92
CA ALA A 29 -52.13 9.98 4.30
C ALA A 29 -53.00 9.11 5.22
N GLN A 30 -52.37 8.30 6.06
CA GLN A 30 -53.04 7.67 7.20
C GLN A 30 -53.46 8.76 8.19
N PRO A 31 -54.72 8.79 8.64
CA PRO A 31 -55.09 9.67 9.74
C PRO A 31 -54.41 9.16 11.02
N SER A 32 -53.67 10.07 11.65
CA SER A 32 -53.10 9.92 12.98
C SER A 32 -54.18 9.45 13.96
N GLY A 33 -53.99 8.27 14.55
CA GLY A 33 -54.91 7.69 15.51
C GLY A 33 -55.01 8.55 16.77
N ALA A 34 -56.21 9.04 17.05
CA ALA A 34 -56.58 9.47 18.38
C ALA A 34 -56.56 8.24 19.31
N ALA A 35 -55.74 8.28 20.37
CA ALA A 35 -55.70 7.24 21.40
C ALA A 35 -57.09 7.08 22.05
N SER A 36 -57.56 5.84 22.14
CA SER A 36 -58.90 5.48 22.65
C SER A 36 -58.93 5.46 24.19
N PRO A 37 -60.03 5.88 24.88
CA PRO A 37 -60.10 6.00 26.34
C PRO A 37 -60.02 4.69 27.13
N VAL A 38 -60.17 3.53 26.48
CA VAL A 38 -60.28 2.21 27.12
C VAL A 38 -58.93 1.70 27.65
N ALA A 39 -57.82 2.02 26.98
CA ALA A 39 -56.48 1.56 27.39
C ALA A 39 -55.96 2.26 28.67
N ALA A 40 -56.48 3.44 29.00
CA ALA A 40 -56.09 4.19 30.19
C ALA A 40 -56.70 3.61 31.49
N ASP A 41 -57.84 2.93 31.38
CA ASP A 41 -58.54 2.36 32.54
C ASP A 41 -57.96 1.00 32.92
N ASP A 42 -57.62 0.17 31.92
CA ASP A 42 -56.97 -1.14 32.14
C ASP A 42 -55.59 -0.99 32.81
N SER A 43 -54.76 -0.06 32.31
CA SER A 43 -53.45 0.24 32.91
C SER A 43 -53.54 0.76 34.35
N TYR A 44 -54.63 1.45 34.70
CA TYR A 44 -54.86 1.89 36.08
C TYR A 44 -55.23 0.72 37.00
N GLN A 45 -56.07 -0.21 36.55
CA GLN A 45 -56.41 -1.40 37.33
C GLN A 45 -55.21 -2.32 37.52
N GLU A 46 -54.38 -2.51 36.48
CA GLU A 46 -53.14 -3.26 36.57
C GLU A 46 -52.14 -2.62 37.55
N ALA A 47 -51.95 -1.30 37.48
CA ALA A 47 -51.11 -0.58 38.43
C ALA A 47 -51.58 -0.77 39.87
N ARG A 48 -52.90 -0.75 40.10
CA ARG A 48 -53.52 -0.96 41.40
C ARG A 48 -53.34 -2.40 41.90
N ALA A 49 -53.51 -3.39 41.03
CA ALA A 49 -53.30 -4.79 41.38
C ALA A 49 -51.85 -5.06 41.83
N HIS A 50 -50.87 -4.51 41.12
CA HIS A 50 -49.46 -4.57 41.53
C HIS A 50 -49.22 -3.87 42.87
N TYR A 51 -49.81 -2.70 43.09
CA TYR A 51 -49.70 -1.99 44.37
C TYR A 51 -50.29 -2.79 45.55
N GLU A 52 -51.51 -3.32 45.40
CA GLU A 52 -52.17 -4.11 46.44
C GLU A 52 -51.41 -5.41 46.75
N LYS A 53 -50.83 -6.04 45.73
CA LYS A 53 -49.94 -7.19 45.92
C LYS A 53 -48.66 -6.79 46.66
N GLY A 54 -48.04 -5.68 46.29
CA GLY A 54 -46.87 -5.12 46.98
C GLY A 54 -47.14 -4.85 48.46
N MET A 55 -48.31 -4.28 48.79
CA MET A 55 -48.73 -4.06 50.18
C MET A 55 -48.83 -5.37 50.98
N LYS A 56 -49.45 -6.41 50.41
CA LYS A 56 -49.55 -7.72 51.08
C LYS A 56 -48.19 -8.34 51.36
N LEU A 57 -47.26 -8.23 50.41
CA LEU A 57 -45.87 -8.71 50.58
C LEU A 57 -45.11 -7.88 51.62
N PHE A 58 -45.33 -6.56 51.63
CA PHE A 58 -44.74 -5.68 52.64
C PHE A 58 -45.21 -6.03 54.05
N ASP A 59 -46.51 -6.25 54.22
CA ASP A 59 -47.10 -6.67 55.50
C ASP A 59 -46.61 -8.06 55.94
N ALA A 60 -46.25 -8.92 54.99
CA ALA A 60 -45.65 -10.23 55.24
C ALA A 60 -44.14 -10.16 55.57
N GLY A 61 -43.49 -9.01 55.38
CA GLY A 61 -42.04 -8.83 55.56
C GLY A 61 -41.18 -9.21 54.35
N ASP A 62 -41.80 -9.59 53.23
CA ASP A 62 -41.13 -9.97 51.98
C ASP A 62 -40.74 -8.72 51.18
N TYR A 63 -39.83 -7.92 51.73
CA TYR A 63 -39.55 -6.56 51.24
C TYR A 63 -38.94 -6.52 49.83
N ARG A 64 -38.21 -7.55 49.40
CA ARG A 64 -37.59 -7.59 48.06
C ARG A 64 -38.67 -7.78 46.99
N GLU A 65 -39.54 -8.76 47.17
CA GLU A 65 -40.67 -9.05 46.31
C GLU A 65 -41.69 -7.90 46.33
N ALA A 66 -41.94 -7.31 47.51
CA ALA A 66 -42.79 -6.13 47.64
C ALA A 66 -42.25 -4.95 46.82
N TYR A 67 -40.94 -4.67 46.91
CA TYR A 67 -40.29 -3.63 46.12
C TYR A 67 -40.45 -3.86 44.61
N ASP A 68 -40.28 -5.09 44.14
CA ASP A 68 -40.47 -5.44 42.73
C ASP A 68 -41.91 -5.21 42.25
N GLU A 69 -42.92 -5.56 43.06
CA GLU A 69 -44.32 -5.29 42.74
C GLU A 69 -44.65 -3.79 42.77
N PHE A 70 -44.11 -3.01 43.72
CA PHE A 70 -44.24 -1.56 43.69
C PHE A 70 -43.57 -0.94 42.46
N ARG A 71 -42.41 -1.45 42.01
CA ARG A 71 -41.78 -1.00 40.77
C ARG A 71 -42.65 -1.26 39.55
N LYS A 72 -43.29 -2.42 39.45
CA LYS A 72 -44.24 -2.72 38.36
C LYS A 72 -45.42 -1.76 38.39
N SER A 73 -45.98 -1.47 39.56
CA SER A 73 -47.04 -0.47 39.73
C SER A 73 -46.60 0.93 39.25
N LEU A 74 -45.40 1.36 39.66
CA LEU A 74 -44.84 2.67 39.32
C LEU A 74 -44.49 2.82 37.83
N ALA A 75 -44.13 1.73 37.16
CA ALA A 75 -43.90 1.70 35.72
C ALA A 75 -45.18 1.97 34.92
N LEU A 76 -46.33 1.54 35.45
CA LEU A 76 -47.65 1.78 34.84
C LEU A 76 -48.20 3.15 35.23
N LYS A 77 -48.15 3.50 36.52
CA LYS A 77 -48.62 4.79 37.04
C LYS A 77 -47.81 5.23 38.25
N LYS A 78 -47.08 6.34 38.11
CA LYS A 78 -46.43 7.01 39.24
C LYS A 78 -47.49 7.54 40.21
N THR A 79 -47.41 7.09 41.46
CA THR A 79 -48.23 7.62 42.57
C THR A 79 -47.34 7.85 43.78
N LYS A 80 -47.61 8.95 44.51
CA LYS A 80 -46.86 9.29 45.74
C LYS A 80 -46.84 8.16 46.78
N THR A 81 -47.93 7.41 46.91
CA THR A 81 -48.05 6.30 47.86
C THR A 81 -47.18 5.13 47.44
N ALA A 82 -47.24 4.70 46.18
CA ALA A 82 -46.40 3.61 45.69
C ALA A 82 -44.91 3.96 45.74
N MET A 83 -44.54 5.21 45.46
CA MET A 83 -43.14 5.67 45.58
C MET A 83 -42.65 5.64 47.03
N ALA A 84 -43.44 6.14 47.98
CA ALA A 84 -43.07 6.13 49.40
C ALA A 84 -43.02 4.70 49.97
N GLN A 85 -43.91 3.79 49.51
CA GLN A 85 -43.88 2.38 49.92
C GLN A 85 -42.66 1.65 49.35
N ALA A 86 -42.30 1.89 48.08
CA ALA A 86 -41.07 1.37 47.51
C ALA A 86 -39.82 1.84 48.29
N ALA A 87 -39.78 3.12 48.70
CA ALA A 87 -38.73 3.65 49.55
C ALA A 87 -38.70 2.98 50.94
N SER A 88 -39.86 2.69 51.52
CA SER A 88 -39.96 1.91 52.77
C SER A 88 -39.41 0.50 52.62
N CYS A 89 -39.69 -0.20 51.52
CA CYS A 89 -39.07 -1.51 51.25
C CYS A 89 -37.55 -1.41 51.20
N LEU A 90 -37.00 -0.43 50.47
CA LEU A 90 -35.56 -0.21 50.36
C LEU A 90 -34.92 0.04 51.73
N ARG A 91 -35.57 0.83 52.59
CA ARG A 91 -35.15 1.06 53.97
C ARG A 91 -35.09 -0.24 54.77
N GLN A 92 -36.11 -1.10 54.69
CA GLN A 92 -36.13 -2.38 55.40
C GLN A 92 -35.08 -3.37 54.87
N LEU A 93 -34.73 -3.25 53.59
CA LEU A 93 -33.66 -4.03 52.96
C LEU A 93 -32.25 -3.51 53.27
N GLY A 94 -32.12 -2.41 54.03
CA GLY A 94 -30.83 -1.78 54.34
C GLY A 94 -30.23 -0.95 53.19
N ARG A 95 -30.96 -0.76 52.09
CA ARG A 95 -30.56 0.04 50.92
C ARG A 95 -30.88 1.51 51.16
N TYR A 96 -30.24 2.09 52.17
CA TYR A 96 -30.61 3.39 52.75
C TYR A 96 -30.39 4.57 51.79
N ASP A 97 -29.35 4.51 50.97
CA ASP A 97 -29.04 5.48 49.94
C ASP A 97 -30.13 5.52 48.86
N GLU A 98 -30.53 4.35 48.34
CA GLU A 98 -31.63 4.27 47.36
C GLU A 98 -32.99 4.67 47.96
N ALA A 99 -33.23 4.32 49.23
CA ALA A 99 -34.43 4.74 49.95
C ALA A 99 -34.49 6.28 50.08
N LEU A 100 -33.37 6.91 50.42
CA LEU A 100 -33.25 8.35 50.56
C LEU A 100 -33.54 9.06 49.22
N ASP A 101 -32.90 8.59 48.14
CA ASP A 101 -33.12 9.12 46.78
C ASP A 101 -34.61 9.03 46.38
N GLN A 102 -35.25 7.88 46.67
CA GLN A 102 -36.65 7.65 46.35
C GLN A 102 -37.60 8.56 47.16
N TYR A 103 -37.32 8.81 48.45
CA TYR A 103 -38.11 9.73 49.26
C TYR A 103 -37.93 11.20 48.84
N GLU A 104 -36.71 11.62 48.51
CA GLU A 104 -36.46 12.96 47.97
C GLU A 104 -37.18 13.16 46.63
N GLU A 105 -37.25 12.11 45.79
CA GLU A 105 -38.03 12.14 44.55
C GLU A 105 -39.53 12.30 44.81
N VAL A 106 -40.09 11.70 45.87
CA VAL A 106 -41.50 11.92 46.23
C VAL A 106 -41.79 13.41 46.45
N LEU A 107 -40.93 14.12 47.18
CA LEU A 107 -41.10 15.56 47.43
C LEU A 107 -40.93 16.40 46.16
N ARG A 108 -40.06 15.96 45.23
CA ARG A 108 -39.81 16.64 43.96
C ARG A 108 -40.95 16.47 42.95
N GLU A 109 -41.44 15.23 42.81
CA GLU A 109 -42.49 14.86 41.88
C GLU A 109 -43.87 15.37 42.36
N TYR A 110 -44.08 15.40 43.67
CA TYR A 110 -45.32 15.86 44.30
C TYR A 110 -45.03 17.02 45.24
N PRO A 111 -44.91 18.27 44.74
CA PRO A 111 -44.66 19.42 45.60
C PRO A 111 -45.85 19.76 46.53
N ASN A 112 -47.07 19.34 46.16
CA ASN A 112 -48.31 19.63 46.88
C ASN A 112 -48.82 18.39 47.65
N LEU A 113 -48.11 18.01 48.71
CA LEU A 113 -48.50 16.91 49.60
C LEU A 113 -49.40 17.40 50.74
N SER A 114 -50.19 16.49 51.33
CA SER A 114 -50.89 16.80 52.58
C SER A 114 -49.87 17.00 53.70
N ALA A 115 -50.18 17.87 54.67
CA ALA A 115 -49.26 18.20 55.77
C ALA A 115 -48.73 16.94 56.49
N LYS A 116 -49.61 15.98 56.77
CA LYS A 116 -49.23 14.71 57.41
C LYS A 116 -48.27 13.89 56.54
N PHE A 117 -48.62 13.65 55.27
CA PHE A 117 -47.80 12.81 54.38
C PHE A 117 -46.43 13.46 54.10
N GLY A 118 -46.40 14.78 53.91
CA GLY A 118 -45.16 15.52 53.75
C GLY A 118 -44.26 15.44 55.00
N ALA A 119 -44.85 15.54 56.20
CA ALA A 119 -44.11 15.38 57.45
C ALA A 119 -43.53 13.96 57.59
N ASP A 120 -44.31 12.91 57.28
CA ASP A 120 -43.85 11.52 57.36
C ASP A 120 -42.65 11.26 56.42
N VAL A 121 -42.72 11.76 55.17
CA VAL A 121 -41.61 11.68 54.20
C VAL A 121 -40.39 12.48 54.66
N ALA A 122 -40.59 13.69 55.18
CA ALA A 122 -39.50 14.52 55.67
C ALA A 122 -38.78 13.90 56.88
N THR A 123 -39.52 13.27 57.80
CA THR A 123 -38.94 12.50 58.91
C THR A 123 -38.12 11.33 58.40
N ALA A 124 -38.63 10.56 57.43
CA ALA A 124 -37.88 9.45 56.84
C ALA A 124 -36.58 9.91 56.17
N ILE A 125 -36.60 11.04 55.44
CA ILE A 125 -35.41 11.66 54.85
C ILE A 125 -34.41 12.03 55.95
N ALA A 126 -34.85 12.67 57.04
CA ALA A 126 -33.97 13.08 58.13
C ALA A 126 -33.33 11.89 58.87
N GLU A 127 -34.05 10.78 59.01
CA GLU A 127 -33.53 9.53 59.55
C GLU A 127 -32.48 8.90 58.63
N LEU A 128 -32.82 8.71 57.35
CA LEU A 128 -31.96 8.06 56.36
C LEU A 128 -30.70 8.88 56.06
N SER A 129 -30.80 10.21 56.09
CA SER A 129 -29.65 11.11 55.87
C SER A 129 -28.53 10.92 56.90
N ARG A 130 -28.84 10.34 58.07
CA ARG A 130 -27.83 9.98 59.10
C ARG A 130 -27.20 8.61 58.88
N LEU A 131 -27.77 7.81 57.98
CA LEU A 131 -27.32 6.44 57.66
C LEU A 131 -26.60 6.38 56.31
N VAL A 132 -26.39 7.53 55.67
CA VAL A 132 -25.80 7.64 54.34
C VAL A 132 -24.66 8.66 54.39
N GLY A 133 -23.56 8.33 53.72
CA GLY A 133 -22.45 9.23 53.44
C GLY A 133 -22.32 9.49 51.94
N THR A 134 -21.43 10.40 51.58
CA THR A 134 -21.07 10.64 50.17
C THR A 134 -19.73 9.96 49.88
N LEU A 135 -19.66 9.21 48.80
CA LEU A 135 -18.44 8.59 48.30
C LEU A 135 -17.91 9.37 47.10
N GLU A 136 -16.66 9.82 47.19
CA GLU A 136 -15.88 10.33 46.08
C GLU A 136 -14.82 9.29 45.68
N LEU A 137 -14.61 9.12 44.38
CA LEU A 137 -13.58 8.21 43.86
C LEU A 137 -12.34 9.02 43.49
N ALA A 138 -11.19 8.57 43.95
CA ALA A 138 -9.89 9.16 43.64
C ALA A 138 -8.92 8.13 43.08
N GLY A 139 -7.84 8.58 42.45
CA GLY A 139 -6.83 7.71 41.84
C GLY A 139 -7.23 7.17 40.47
N ASP A 140 -6.97 5.88 40.24
CA ASP A 140 -7.14 5.22 38.94
C ASP A 140 -8.63 4.95 38.64
N THR A 141 -9.28 5.92 37.98
CA THR A 141 -10.71 5.96 37.69
C THR A 141 -10.97 5.92 36.18
N PRO A 142 -10.87 4.74 35.53
CA PRO A 142 -10.93 4.67 34.08
C PRO A 142 -12.33 5.05 33.55
N ALA A 143 -12.37 6.02 32.63
CA ALA A 143 -13.60 6.46 31.98
C ALA A 143 -14.31 5.30 31.27
N GLY A 144 -15.64 5.25 31.37
CA GLY A 144 -16.49 4.17 30.88
C GLY A 144 -16.49 2.91 31.75
N GLY A 145 -15.64 2.82 32.78
CA GLY A 145 -15.59 1.69 33.70
C GLY A 145 -16.87 1.56 34.51
N ALA A 146 -17.35 0.32 34.69
CA ALA A 146 -18.50 0.00 35.53
C ALA A 146 -18.11 0.03 37.00
N LEU A 147 -18.81 0.85 37.79
CA LEU A 147 -18.61 1.00 39.22
C LEU A 147 -19.55 0.07 40.00
N PHE A 148 -18.98 -0.70 40.90
CA PHE A 148 -19.68 -1.58 41.83
C PHE A 148 -19.41 -1.16 43.27
N VAL A 149 -20.44 -1.25 44.11
CA VAL A 149 -20.36 -1.13 45.56
C VAL A 149 -20.98 -2.38 46.14
N ASP A 150 -20.19 -3.18 46.87
CA ASP A 150 -20.58 -4.49 47.39
C ASP A 150 -21.25 -5.38 46.34
N ASP A 151 -20.61 -5.46 45.17
CA ASP A 151 -21.06 -6.23 44.00
C ASP A 151 -22.35 -5.73 43.31
N GLN A 152 -22.96 -4.66 43.82
CA GLN A 152 -24.07 -3.99 43.14
C GLN A 152 -23.55 -2.93 42.16
N LEU A 153 -23.98 -3.02 40.89
CA LEU A 153 -23.65 -2.02 39.87
C LEU A 153 -24.31 -0.68 40.20
N ARG A 154 -23.49 0.38 40.32
CA ARG A 154 -23.93 1.76 40.65
C ARG A 154 -23.89 2.72 39.47
N GLY A 155 -23.19 2.37 38.39
CA GLY A 155 -23.13 3.19 37.18
C GLY A 155 -21.83 3.02 36.41
N LYS A 156 -21.57 3.96 35.50
CA LYS A 156 -20.30 4.05 34.76
C LYS A 156 -19.57 5.34 35.08
N LEU A 157 -18.24 5.32 35.03
CA LEU A 157 -17.40 6.49 35.28
C LEU A 157 -17.24 7.39 34.03
N PRO A 158 -17.02 8.70 34.22
CA PRO A 158 -17.21 9.44 35.47
C PRO A 158 -18.69 9.49 35.85
N LEU A 159 -18.98 9.50 37.15
CA LEU A 159 -20.36 9.63 37.64
C LEU A 159 -20.90 11.03 37.35
N SER A 160 -22.21 11.14 37.11
CA SER A 160 -22.89 12.42 36.85
C SER A 160 -23.09 13.27 38.10
N GLY A 161 -22.87 12.71 39.29
CA GLY A 161 -23.03 13.39 40.57
C GLY A 161 -22.39 12.60 41.71
N PRO A 162 -22.41 13.15 42.95
CA PRO A 162 -21.88 12.48 44.12
C PRO A 162 -22.59 11.15 44.37
N LEU A 163 -21.85 10.09 44.68
CA LEU A 163 -22.45 8.79 44.98
C LEU A 163 -22.82 8.73 46.45
N ARG A 164 -24.10 8.56 46.76
CA ARG A 164 -24.55 8.24 48.12
C ARG A 164 -24.37 6.75 48.38
N VAL A 165 -23.83 6.41 49.54
CA VAL A 165 -23.63 5.03 49.98
C VAL A 165 -24.03 4.95 51.45
N ALA A 166 -24.59 3.81 51.86
CA ALA A 166 -24.84 3.55 53.27
C ALA A 166 -23.57 3.74 54.13
N VAL A 167 -23.76 4.02 55.41
CA VAL A 167 -22.64 4.09 56.37
C VAL A 167 -22.12 2.69 56.66
N GLY A 168 -20.79 2.58 56.74
CA GLY A 168 -20.11 1.33 57.03
C GLY A 168 -18.98 1.04 56.04
N THR A 169 -18.42 -0.16 56.17
CA THR A 169 -17.30 -0.60 55.32
C THR A 169 -17.84 -1.20 54.03
N HIS A 170 -17.44 -0.61 52.91
CA HIS A 170 -17.86 -1.01 51.57
C HIS A 170 -16.67 -1.40 50.70
N ARG A 171 -16.87 -2.41 49.84
CA ARG A 171 -15.94 -2.73 48.76
C ARG A 171 -16.35 -1.98 47.51
N ILE A 172 -15.46 -1.12 47.04
CA ILE A 172 -15.60 -0.37 45.81
C ILE A 172 -14.79 -1.09 44.74
N ARG A 173 -15.42 -1.44 43.62
CA ARG A 173 -14.77 -2.14 42.51
C ARG A 173 -15.10 -1.45 41.20
N VAL A 174 -14.11 -1.18 40.38
CA VAL A 174 -14.27 -0.64 39.02
C VAL A 174 -13.80 -1.68 38.02
N GLU A 175 -14.67 -2.01 37.08
CA GLU A 175 -14.38 -2.96 36.00
C GLU A 175 -14.41 -2.28 34.65
N LYS A 176 -13.44 -2.60 33.81
CA LYS A 176 -13.40 -2.17 32.41
C LYS A 176 -12.92 -3.31 31.54
N ASP A 177 -13.63 -3.55 30.45
CA ASP A 177 -13.33 -4.65 29.53
C ASP A 177 -11.86 -4.65 29.11
N GLY A 178 -11.22 -5.80 29.26
CA GLY A 178 -9.82 -5.99 28.91
C GLY A 178 -8.80 -5.50 29.94
N PHE A 179 -9.23 -5.09 31.15
CA PHE A 179 -8.35 -4.68 32.24
C PHE A 179 -8.71 -5.43 33.54
N GLU A 180 -7.73 -5.55 34.45
CA GLU A 180 -8.00 -6.12 35.77
C GLU A 180 -8.90 -5.18 36.60
N PRO A 181 -9.85 -5.72 37.40
CA PRO A 181 -10.68 -4.91 38.28
C PRO A 181 -9.86 -4.13 39.30
N ILE A 182 -10.14 -2.84 39.45
CA ILE A 182 -9.51 -1.99 40.47
C ILE A 182 -10.43 -1.98 41.68
N SER A 183 -9.92 -2.37 42.86
CA SER A 183 -10.73 -2.45 44.07
C SER A 183 -10.12 -1.66 45.23
N ALA A 184 -10.98 -1.05 46.04
CA ALA A 184 -10.64 -0.42 47.30
C ALA A 184 -11.69 -0.76 48.36
N VAL A 185 -11.28 -0.75 49.62
CA VAL A 185 -12.21 -0.82 50.77
C VAL A 185 -12.24 0.56 51.41
N VAL A 186 -13.45 1.07 51.62
CA VAL A 186 -13.67 2.41 52.19
C VAL A 186 -14.67 2.31 53.33
N ASP A 187 -14.42 3.05 54.40
CA ASP A 187 -15.37 3.23 55.48
C ASP A 187 -16.16 4.53 55.26
N VAL A 188 -17.45 4.39 54.98
CA VAL A 188 -18.35 5.49 54.68
C VAL A 188 -18.93 6.03 55.97
N GLN A 189 -18.71 7.32 56.22
CA GLN A 189 -19.12 7.99 57.44
C GLN A 189 -20.37 8.85 57.23
N ALA A 190 -21.25 8.86 58.23
CA ALA A 190 -22.55 9.53 58.16
C ALA A 190 -22.42 11.02 57.86
N GLY A 191 -23.10 11.50 56.81
CA GLY A 191 -23.11 12.92 56.43
C GLY A 191 -21.75 13.49 56.02
N GLN A 192 -20.70 12.66 55.94
CA GLN A 192 -19.35 13.07 55.53
C GLN A 192 -19.06 12.60 54.11
N LYS A 193 -18.04 13.24 53.53
CA LYS A 193 -17.42 12.78 52.29
C LYS A 193 -16.33 11.78 52.63
N SER A 194 -16.51 10.53 52.23
CA SER A 194 -15.47 9.50 52.24
C SER A 194 -14.85 9.39 50.85
N VAL A 195 -13.55 9.12 50.79
CA VAL A 195 -12.81 8.97 49.54
C VAL A 195 -12.36 7.52 49.38
N ALA A 196 -12.75 6.87 48.30
CA ALA A 196 -12.17 5.60 47.89
C ALA A 196 -10.99 5.84 46.95
N GLU A 197 -9.80 5.61 47.47
CA GLU A 197 -8.54 5.71 46.72
C GLU A 197 -8.31 4.43 45.90
N LEU A 198 -8.65 4.48 44.61
CA LEU A 198 -8.48 3.35 43.69
C LEU A 198 -7.05 3.33 43.14
N ARG A 199 -6.38 2.17 43.24
CA ARG A 199 -5.00 1.97 42.77
C ARG A 199 -4.93 0.71 41.93
N ALA A 200 -4.64 0.85 40.64
CA ALA A 200 -4.50 -0.28 39.75
C ALA A 200 -3.19 -1.04 40.02
N SER A 201 -3.22 -2.37 39.85
CA SER A 201 -2.03 -3.23 39.86
C SER A 201 -1.05 -2.89 38.75
N ALA A 202 -1.57 -2.48 37.58
CA ALA A 202 -0.81 -2.02 36.43
C ALA A 202 -1.58 -0.93 35.67
N ARG A 203 -0.87 0.10 35.22
CA ARG A 203 -1.44 1.22 34.46
C ARG A 203 -1.19 1.05 32.97
N LYS A 204 -1.52 -0.11 32.41
CA LYS A 204 -1.30 -0.41 30.98
C LYS A 204 -2.49 0.05 30.13
N GLY A 205 -2.24 0.33 28.85
CA GLY A 205 -3.30 0.43 27.83
C GLY A 205 -3.40 -0.85 27.02
N ARG A 206 -4.49 -1.02 26.27
CA ARG A 206 -4.65 -2.12 25.33
C ARG A 206 -4.41 -1.58 23.92
N LEU A 207 -3.46 -2.18 23.20
CA LEU A 207 -3.23 -1.88 21.79
C LEU A 207 -3.86 -2.99 20.96
N SER A 208 -4.69 -2.60 19.99
CA SER A 208 -5.32 -3.49 19.02
C SER A 208 -4.86 -3.08 17.62
N VAL A 209 -4.21 -4.01 16.93
CA VAL A 209 -3.56 -3.80 15.62
C VAL A 209 -4.21 -4.71 14.61
N SER A 210 -4.79 -4.12 13.56
CA SER A 210 -5.37 -4.83 12.43
C SER A 210 -4.77 -4.34 11.12
N GLU A 211 -4.71 -5.20 10.10
CA GLU A 211 -4.32 -4.77 8.75
C GLU A 211 -5.57 -4.35 7.95
N ARG A 212 -5.48 -3.28 7.16
CA ARG A 212 -6.61 -2.66 6.43
C ARG A 212 -7.37 -3.62 5.50
N HIS A 213 -6.68 -4.55 4.86
CA HIS A 213 -7.23 -5.55 3.95
C HIS A 213 -7.42 -6.91 4.65
N ASN A 214 -7.25 -6.96 5.98
CA ASN A 214 -7.30 -8.15 6.81
C ASN A 214 -6.25 -9.21 6.45
N TRP A 215 -5.09 -8.79 5.92
CA TRP A 215 -3.97 -9.72 5.76
C TRP A 215 -3.36 -10.11 7.10
N VAL A 216 -2.84 -11.33 7.18
CA VAL A 216 -2.10 -11.85 8.34
C VAL A 216 -0.62 -11.53 8.16
N LEU A 217 -0.16 -10.49 8.84
CA LEU A 217 1.22 -9.99 8.79
C LEU A 217 1.79 -9.93 10.20
N ALA A 218 3.11 -10.07 10.33
CA ALA A 218 3.79 -9.89 11.59
C ALA A 218 3.66 -8.44 12.07
N VAL A 219 3.36 -8.28 13.36
CA VAL A 219 3.25 -7.00 14.05
C VAL A 219 4.57 -6.72 14.76
N GLU A 220 5.24 -5.66 14.35
CA GLU A 220 6.43 -5.11 14.97
C GLU A 220 6.01 -3.91 15.84
N LEU A 221 6.18 -4.04 17.16
CA LEU A 221 5.96 -3.00 18.15
C LEU A 221 7.31 -2.55 18.70
N ASP A 222 7.65 -1.27 18.52
CA ASP A 222 8.93 -0.66 18.92
C ASP A 222 10.17 -1.44 18.44
N GLY A 223 10.10 -1.96 17.21
CA GLY A 223 11.19 -2.74 16.61
C GLY A 223 11.20 -4.22 16.97
N LYS A 224 10.27 -4.70 17.80
CA LYS A 224 10.17 -6.10 18.23
C LYS A 224 8.90 -6.75 17.68
N GLU A 225 9.03 -7.94 17.11
CA GLU A 225 7.88 -8.75 16.72
C GLU A 225 7.10 -9.23 17.95
N VAL A 226 5.78 -8.96 18.00
CA VAL A 226 4.89 -9.30 19.12
C VAL A 226 3.80 -10.31 18.76
N GLY A 227 3.59 -10.59 17.48
CA GLY A 227 2.57 -11.51 16.98
C GLY A 227 2.21 -11.23 15.53
N VAL A 228 1.01 -11.62 15.11
CA VAL A 228 0.47 -11.40 13.76
C VAL A 228 -0.89 -10.73 13.80
N THR A 229 -1.27 -9.99 12.76
CA THR A 229 -2.59 -9.34 12.64
C THR A 229 -3.73 -10.37 12.45
N PRO A 230 -4.91 -10.14 13.06
CA PRO A 230 -5.18 -9.13 14.08
C PRO A 230 -4.50 -9.49 15.41
N TRP A 231 -3.86 -8.49 16.04
CA TRP A 231 -3.13 -8.67 17.30
C TRP A 231 -3.69 -7.74 18.37
N GLU A 232 -3.82 -8.24 19.61
CA GLU A 232 -4.13 -7.41 20.77
C GLU A 232 -3.20 -7.73 21.93
N GLY A 233 -2.78 -6.70 22.66
CA GLY A 233 -1.93 -6.85 23.83
C GLY A 233 -2.00 -5.68 24.80
N LEU A 234 -1.58 -5.92 26.05
CA LEU A 234 -1.37 -4.86 27.03
C LEU A 234 0.01 -4.23 26.82
N VAL A 235 0.03 -2.91 26.65
CA VAL A 235 1.21 -2.11 26.34
C VAL A 235 1.35 -1.01 27.38
N GLU A 236 2.58 -0.62 27.70
CA GLU A 236 2.82 0.52 28.59
C GLU A 236 2.20 1.80 28.00
N PRO A 237 1.83 2.79 28.82
CA PRO A 237 1.41 4.08 28.31
C PRO A 237 2.55 4.84 27.64
N GLY A 238 2.23 5.56 26.57
CA GLY A 238 3.20 6.37 25.84
C GLY A 238 3.03 6.27 24.33
N GLU A 239 4.01 6.79 23.62
CA GLU A 239 4.10 6.64 22.17
C GLU A 239 4.80 5.34 21.82
N HIS A 240 4.18 4.55 20.96
CA HIS A 240 4.72 3.30 20.44
C HIS A 240 4.73 3.29 18.92
N GLN A 241 5.77 2.75 18.33
CA GLN A 241 5.89 2.60 16.88
C GLN A 241 5.34 1.23 16.46
N VAL A 242 4.34 1.24 15.59
CA VAL A 242 3.71 0.04 15.04
C VAL A 242 4.06 -0.08 13.57
N ARG A 243 4.54 -1.25 13.17
CA ARG A 243 4.81 -1.58 11.78
C ARG A 243 4.36 -3.00 11.47
N LEU A 244 3.79 -3.21 10.29
CA LEU A 244 3.46 -4.54 9.78
C LEU A 244 4.52 -4.96 8.77
N ARG A 245 4.93 -6.24 8.82
CA ARG A 245 5.81 -6.86 7.81
C ARG A 245 5.44 -8.32 7.58
N GLY A 246 5.76 -8.84 6.41
CA GLY A 246 5.61 -10.26 6.14
C GLY A 246 5.52 -10.55 4.66
N PHE A 247 4.87 -11.66 4.33
CA PHE A 247 4.57 -12.04 2.96
C PHE A 247 3.08 -12.30 2.79
N VAL A 248 2.59 -12.13 1.57
CA VAL A 248 1.23 -12.49 1.16
C VAL A 248 1.31 -13.33 -0.11
N GLY A 249 0.57 -14.44 -0.14
CA GLY A 249 0.45 -15.30 -1.30
C GLY A 249 -0.11 -14.54 -2.52
N LEU A 250 0.32 -14.94 -3.72
CA LEU A 250 -0.04 -14.23 -4.96
C LEU A 250 -1.55 -14.24 -5.25
N ASP A 251 -2.22 -15.33 -4.91
CA ASP A 251 -3.67 -15.48 -5.12
C ASP A 251 -4.45 -14.53 -4.19
N ALA A 252 -4.07 -14.46 -2.91
CA ALA A 252 -4.67 -13.53 -1.94
C ALA A 252 -4.43 -12.05 -2.31
N LEU A 253 -3.27 -11.74 -2.91
CA LEU A 253 -2.96 -10.40 -3.40
C LEU A 253 -3.84 -10.01 -4.62
N ALA A 254 -4.14 -10.97 -5.50
CA ALA A 254 -4.96 -10.74 -6.70
C ALA A 254 -6.43 -10.46 -6.34
N GLU A 255 -6.95 -11.13 -5.33
CA GLU A 255 -8.34 -11.01 -4.89
C GLU A 255 -8.58 -9.82 -3.95
N CYS A 256 -7.52 -9.15 -3.47
CA CYS A 256 -7.59 -8.19 -2.36
C CYS A 256 -8.39 -8.76 -1.17
N ALA A 257 -8.31 -10.08 -0.98
CA ALA A 257 -9.08 -10.82 0.01
C ALA A 257 -8.15 -11.38 1.08
N ALA A 258 -8.65 -11.44 2.32
CA ALA A 258 -8.04 -12.26 3.35
C ALA A 258 -8.17 -13.74 2.93
N PRO A 259 -7.20 -14.61 3.27
CA PRO A 259 -7.39 -16.05 3.13
C PRO A 259 -8.69 -16.48 3.83
N GLU A 260 -9.43 -17.43 3.25
CA GLU A 260 -10.76 -17.81 3.71
C GLU A 260 -10.81 -18.04 5.24
N ALA A 261 -11.85 -17.51 5.87
CA ALA A 261 -12.12 -17.62 7.31
C ALA A 261 -12.22 -19.09 7.71
N GLY A 262 -11.12 -19.62 8.23
CA GLY A 262 -10.93 -21.04 8.53
C GLY A 262 -9.45 -21.40 8.69
N ALA A 263 -8.56 -20.65 8.03
CA ALA A 263 -7.14 -20.59 8.34
C ALA A 263 -6.85 -19.37 9.21
N VAL A 264 -7.26 -19.39 10.49
CA VAL A 264 -6.62 -18.54 11.51
C VAL A 264 -5.22 -19.11 11.72
N GLY A 265 -4.35 -18.88 10.74
CA GLY A 265 -2.96 -19.24 10.82
C GLY A 265 -2.32 -18.33 11.85
N THR A 266 -1.79 -18.88 12.93
CA THR A 266 -0.97 -18.17 13.91
C THR A 266 0.40 -17.76 13.33
N ALA A 267 0.57 -17.80 12.02
CA ALA A 267 1.83 -17.58 11.31
C ALA A 267 1.57 -16.81 10.03
N ALA A 268 2.39 -15.77 9.81
CA ALA A 268 2.45 -15.06 8.55
C ALA A 268 2.96 -15.99 7.43
N ALA A 269 2.55 -15.76 6.20
CA ALA A 269 3.13 -16.47 5.07
C ALA A 269 4.64 -16.24 5.02
N GLN A 270 5.40 -17.26 4.58
CA GLN A 270 6.86 -17.23 4.54
C GLN A 270 7.41 -16.91 3.14
N ASP A 271 6.53 -16.93 2.14
CA ASP A 271 6.82 -16.73 0.72
C ASP A 271 5.70 -15.91 0.04
N GLY A 272 5.99 -15.39 -1.15
CA GLY A 272 5.07 -14.56 -1.92
C GLY A 272 5.50 -13.11 -2.05
N ALA A 273 4.54 -12.19 -2.16
CA ALA A 273 4.81 -10.77 -2.24
C ALA A 273 5.26 -10.25 -0.88
N LYS A 274 6.43 -9.59 -0.81
CA LYS A 274 6.90 -8.99 0.43
C LYS A 274 6.07 -7.76 0.76
N MET A 275 5.51 -7.71 1.96
CA MET A 275 4.63 -6.63 2.41
C MET A 275 5.25 -5.87 3.57
N ALA A 276 5.06 -4.55 3.59
CA ALA A 276 5.34 -3.73 4.77
C ALA A 276 4.40 -2.54 4.84
N SER A 277 3.99 -2.17 6.06
CA SER A 277 3.34 -0.87 6.30
C SER A 277 4.38 0.22 6.53
N PRO A 278 3.99 1.50 6.38
CA PRO A 278 4.66 2.61 7.04
C PRO A 278 4.70 2.39 8.56
N VAL A 279 5.63 3.07 9.23
CA VAL A 279 5.65 3.14 10.69
C VAL A 279 4.54 4.09 11.13
N GLU A 280 3.61 3.59 11.94
CA GLU A 280 2.51 4.35 12.52
C GLU A 280 2.76 4.56 14.02
N THR A 281 2.55 5.77 14.53
CA THR A 281 2.71 6.05 15.97
C THR A 281 1.37 5.84 16.69
N ALA A 282 1.33 4.88 17.60
CA ALA A 282 0.21 4.63 18.50
C ALA A 282 0.45 5.33 19.85
N VAL A 283 -0.44 6.25 20.24
CA VAL A 283 -0.43 6.83 21.59
C VAL A 283 -1.29 5.96 22.50
N VAL A 284 -0.64 5.13 23.31
CA VAL A 284 -1.29 4.24 24.27
C VAL A 284 -1.57 5.00 25.56
N ARG A 285 -2.83 5.05 25.97
CA ARG A 285 -3.25 5.64 27.25
C ARG A 285 -3.61 4.56 28.27
N PRO A 286 -3.36 4.80 29.57
CA PRO A 286 -3.73 3.85 30.61
C PRO A 286 -5.22 3.54 30.55
N PHE A 287 -5.59 2.27 30.67
CA PHE A 287 -6.98 1.81 30.70
C PHE A 287 -7.82 2.19 29.47
N GLU A 288 -7.18 2.51 28.35
CA GLU A 288 -7.84 2.77 27.07
C GLU A 288 -7.45 1.74 26.03
N VAL A 289 -8.35 1.53 25.05
CA VAL A 289 -8.07 0.71 23.88
C VAL A 289 -7.63 1.64 22.75
N THR A 290 -6.35 1.62 22.42
CA THR A 290 -5.82 2.28 21.23
C THR A 290 -5.93 1.31 20.06
N ARG A 291 -6.60 1.73 18.98
CA ARG A 291 -6.73 0.95 17.75
C ARG A 291 -5.90 1.59 16.65
N VAL A 292 -5.10 0.79 15.97
CA VAL A 292 -4.36 1.20 14.77
C VAL A 292 -4.68 0.26 13.63
N THR A 293 -4.71 0.78 12.41
CA THR A 293 -5.03 -0.01 11.22
C THR A 293 -4.08 0.33 10.06
N PRO A 294 -2.79 -0.03 10.16
CA PRO A 294 -1.83 0.26 9.11
C PRO A 294 -2.21 -0.45 7.81
N GLY A 295 -2.00 0.23 6.68
CA GLY A 295 -2.11 -0.39 5.35
C GLY A 295 -0.73 -0.90 4.93
N ALA A 296 -0.61 -2.21 4.71
CA ALA A 296 0.62 -2.77 4.16
C ALA A 296 0.66 -2.62 2.63
N GLU A 297 1.84 -2.38 2.10
CA GLU A 297 2.07 -2.26 0.65
C GLU A 297 3.16 -3.23 0.20
N GLU A 298 3.05 -3.68 -1.06
CA GLU A 298 4.07 -4.50 -1.73
C GLU A 298 5.42 -3.76 -1.74
N GLN A 299 6.47 -4.46 -1.35
CA GLN A 299 7.86 -3.99 -1.29
C GLN A 299 8.72 -4.59 -2.41
N ASP A 300 8.17 -5.53 -3.17
CA ASP A 300 8.78 -6.16 -4.33
C ASP A 300 7.77 -6.32 -5.47
N ALA A 301 8.29 -6.54 -6.68
CA ALA A 301 7.51 -6.79 -7.88
C ALA A 301 8.06 -8.01 -8.64
N SER A 302 7.18 -8.74 -9.33
CA SER A 302 7.60 -9.79 -10.26
C SER A 302 8.10 -9.18 -11.56
N LEU A 303 9.24 -9.67 -12.05
CA LEU A 303 9.84 -9.30 -13.32
C LEU A 303 10.20 -10.56 -14.10
N ARG A 304 9.68 -10.65 -15.32
CA ARG A 304 10.08 -11.61 -16.35
C ARG A 304 10.99 -10.93 -17.36
N ILE A 305 12.17 -11.51 -17.57
CA ILE A 305 13.17 -11.00 -18.50
C ILE A 305 13.37 -12.02 -19.60
N GLU A 306 13.17 -11.59 -20.84
CA GLU A 306 13.40 -12.40 -22.03
C GLU A 306 14.50 -11.74 -22.87
N SER A 307 15.23 -12.54 -23.64
CA SER A 307 16.20 -12.00 -24.57
C SER A 307 16.20 -12.69 -25.92
N THR A 308 16.69 -11.95 -26.91
CA THR A 308 17.01 -12.49 -28.24
C THR A 308 18.51 -12.29 -28.49
N PRO A 309 19.32 -13.36 -28.59
CA PRO A 309 18.95 -14.77 -28.49
C PRO A 309 18.52 -15.19 -27.07
N SER A 310 17.72 -16.25 -26.98
CA SER A 310 17.35 -16.87 -25.70
C SER A 310 18.53 -17.61 -25.08
N GLY A 311 18.50 -17.85 -23.76
CA GLY A 311 19.60 -18.51 -23.06
C GLY A 311 20.80 -17.60 -22.79
N ALA A 312 20.63 -16.28 -22.94
CA ALA A 312 21.67 -15.31 -22.62
C ALA A 312 21.90 -15.27 -21.11
N ARG A 313 23.15 -15.02 -20.70
CA ARG A 313 23.51 -14.85 -19.29
C ARG A 313 22.94 -13.54 -18.76
N LEU A 314 22.19 -13.61 -17.66
CA LEU A 314 21.58 -12.47 -16.99
C LEU A 314 22.27 -12.19 -15.65
N THR A 315 22.64 -10.93 -15.45
CA THR A 315 23.05 -10.37 -14.17
C THR A 315 22.10 -9.25 -13.76
N ILE A 316 21.79 -9.18 -12.47
CA ILE A 316 20.95 -8.13 -11.86
C ILE A 316 21.76 -7.51 -10.73
N ASP A 317 21.97 -6.20 -10.80
CA ASP A 317 22.83 -5.44 -9.88
C ASP A 317 24.24 -6.03 -9.74
N GLY A 318 24.76 -6.57 -10.86
CA GLY A 318 26.07 -7.22 -10.91
C GLY A 318 26.11 -8.67 -10.38
N LYS A 319 25.01 -9.20 -9.85
CA LYS A 319 24.91 -10.60 -9.40
C LYS A 319 24.33 -11.49 -10.51
N ALA A 320 24.99 -12.60 -10.81
CA ALA A 320 24.46 -13.60 -11.75
C ALA A 320 23.24 -14.30 -11.15
N VAL A 321 22.10 -14.27 -11.86
CA VAL A 321 20.83 -14.85 -11.40
C VAL A 321 20.39 -16.06 -12.23
N GLY A 322 20.91 -16.22 -13.45
CA GLY A 322 20.60 -17.35 -14.33
C GLY A 322 20.66 -16.99 -15.82
N PRO A 323 20.24 -17.89 -16.71
CA PRO A 323 20.00 -17.58 -18.12
C PRO A 323 18.61 -16.99 -18.35
N THR A 324 18.40 -16.30 -19.47
CA THR A 324 17.07 -15.90 -19.96
C THR A 324 16.36 -17.06 -20.69
N PRO A 325 15.02 -17.15 -20.68
CA PRO A 325 14.10 -16.31 -19.93
C PRO A 325 14.22 -16.57 -18.41
N TRP A 326 14.11 -15.50 -17.63
CA TRP A 326 14.19 -15.53 -16.17
C TRP A 326 12.95 -14.87 -15.59
N GLU A 327 12.39 -15.44 -14.52
CA GLU A 327 11.27 -14.87 -13.78
C GLU A 327 11.58 -14.91 -12.29
N GLY A 328 11.36 -13.79 -11.60
CA GLY A 328 11.58 -13.68 -10.17
C GLY A 328 11.08 -12.35 -9.60
N ARG A 329 11.07 -12.26 -8.26
CA ARG A 329 10.71 -11.02 -7.55
C ARG A 329 11.95 -10.22 -7.16
N LEU A 330 11.89 -8.92 -7.37
CA LEU A 330 12.93 -7.97 -7.03
C LEU A 330 12.33 -6.81 -6.22
N PRO A 331 13.07 -6.21 -5.28
CA PRO A 331 12.62 -5.03 -4.55
C PRO A 331 12.10 -3.92 -5.47
N LEU A 332 11.18 -3.10 -4.98
CA LEU A 332 10.81 -1.88 -5.70
C LEU A 332 12.00 -0.91 -5.71
N GLY A 333 12.24 -0.24 -6.84
CA GLY A 333 13.40 0.63 -7.01
C GLY A 333 14.07 0.49 -8.38
N GLU A 334 15.26 1.08 -8.50
CA GLU A 334 16.11 0.94 -9.69
C GLU A 334 16.95 -0.33 -9.60
N HIS A 335 16.99 -1.10 -10.68
CA HIS A 335 17.84 -2.27 -10.84
C HIS A 335 18.63 -2.17 -12.15
N ALA A 336 19.92 -2.54 -12.11
CA ALA A 336 20.75 -2.61 -13.29
C ALA A 336 20.69 -4.03 -13.88
N ILE A 337 20.02 -4.16 -15.02
CA ILE A 337 19.91 -5.43 -15.75
C ILE A 337 21.00 -5.49 -16.82
N GLU A 338 21.81 -6.54 -16.80
CA GLU A 338 22.81 -6.79 -17.83
C GLU A 338 22.62 -8.18 -18.44
N VAL A 339 22.48 -8.20 -19.77
CA VAL A 339 22.24 -9.41 -20.56
C VAL A 339 23.41 -9.59 -21.53
N SER A 340 24.02 -10.77 -21.53
CA SER A 340 25.18 -11.08 -22.35
C SER A 340 25.07 -12.45 -23.01
N ALA A 341 25.45 -12.55 -24.28
CA ALA A 341 25.53 -13.80 -25.02
C ALA A 341 26.79 -13.82 -25.88
N GLY A 342 27.37 -15.00 -26.11
CA GLY A 342 28.58 -15.12 -26.95
C GLY A 342 28.33 -14.66 -28.38
N GLY A 343 29.19 -13.79 -28.92
CA GLY A 343 29.05 -13.21 -30.26
C GLY A 343 28.08 -12.01 -30.34
N PHE A 344 27.63 -11.49 -29.20
CA PHE A 344 26.76 -10.33 -29.10
C PHE A 344 27.35 -9.28 -28.16
N VAL A 345 27.04 -8.01 -28.43
CA VAL A 345 27.39 -6.90 -27.54
C VAL A 345 26.50 -6.98 -26.27
N PRO A 346 27.08 -7.02 -25.05
CA PRO A 346 26.29 -7.01 -23.82
C PRO A 346 25.41 -5.77 -23.72
N SER A 347 24.15 -5.95 -23.35
CA SER A 347 23.21 -4.84 -23.12
C SER A 347 23.05 -4.61 -21.62
N LYS A 348 23.22 -3.36 -21.19
CA LYS A 348 23.01 -2.94 -19.80
C LYS A 348 21.91 -1.87 -19.76
N GLN A 349 20.83 -2.15 -19.05
CA GLN A 349 19.65 -1.29 -18.98
C GLN A 349 19.21 -1.09 -17.53
N PRO A 350 19.00 0.17 -17.08
CA PRO A 350 18.35 0.41 -15.81
C PRO A 350 16.85 0.13 -15.94
N VAL A 351 16.28 -0.55 -14.95
CA VAL A 351 14.85 -0.84 -14.86
C VAL A 351 14.34 -0.29 -13.55
N GLN A 352 13.33 0.58 -13.63
CA GLN A 352 12.60 1.05 -12.46
C GLN A 352 11.41 0.11 -12.19
N LEU A 353 11.52 -0.68 -11.13
CA LEU A 353 10.42 -1.49 -10.63
C LEU A 353 9.51 -0.64 -9.75
N VAL A 354 8.26 -0.53 -10.18
CA VAL A 354 7.19 0.17 -9.46
C VAL A 354 6.04 -0.81 -9.29
N ARG A 355 5.28 -0.66 -8.20
CA ARG A 355 4.11 -1.48 -7.92
C ARG A 355 3.21 -1.60 -9.16
N ARG A 356 2.89 -2.85 -9.54
CA ARG A 356 1.98 -3.19 -10.65
C ARG A 356 2.38 -2.61 -12.02
N LYS A 357 3.61 -2.13 -12.20
CA LYS A 357 4.13 -1.59 -13.47
C LYS A 357 5.33 -2.41 -13.93
N GLN A 358 5.41 -2.68 -15.23
CA GLN A 358 6.50 -3.37 -15.92
C GLN A 358 6.83 -4.77 -15.35
N ARG A 359 6.05 -5.77 -15.82
CA ARG A 359 6.24 -7.18 -15.46
C ARG A 359 7.13 -7.94 -16.44
N GLU A 360 7.36 -7.38 -17.62
CA GLU A 360 8.08 -8.04 -18.70
C GLU A 360 9.11 -7.08 -19.30
N LEU A 361 10.33 -7.57 -19.50
CA LEU A 361 11.42 -6.87 -20.17
C LEU A 361 11.97 -7.76 -21.29
N SER A 362 11.93 -7.26 -22.52
CA SER A 362 12.51 -7.95 -23.68
C SER A 362 13.79 -7.25 -24.11
N VAL A 363 14.91 -7.95 -24.05
CA VAL A 363 16.23 -7.43 -24.42
C VAL A 363 16.70 -8.08 -25.73
N VAL A 364 16.81 -7.28 -26.78
CA VAL A 364 17.39 -7.72 -28.05
C VAL A 364 18.88 -7.37 -28.04
N LEU A 365 19.75 -8.36 -28.18
CA LEU A 365 21.18 -8.14 -28.26
C LEU A 365 21.61 -7.92 -29.71
N GLU A 366 22.48 -6.93 -29.91
CA GLU A 366 23.10 -6.67 -31.20
C GLU A 366 24.28 -7.61 -31.42
N ARG A 367 24.41 -8.15 -32.63
CA ARG A 367 25.57 -8.98 -32.99
C ARG A 367 26.82 -8.13 -33.01
N GLU A 368 27.90 -8.66 -32.44
CA GLU A 368 29.21 -8.02 -32.55
C GLU A 368 29.62 -7.99 -34.03
N PRO A 369 30.03 -6.83 -34.58
CA PRO A 369 30.39 -6.72 -35.99
C PRO A 369 31.60 -7.61 -36.28
N ASP A 370 31.51 -8.44 -37.33
CA ASP A 370 32.63 -9.27 -37.80
C ASP A 370 33.69 -8.40 -38.49
N LEU A 371 34.54 -7.79 -37.66
CA LEU A 371 35.66 -6.97 -38.09
C LEU A 371 36.70 -7.77 -38.89
N ALA A 372 36.76 -9.10 -38.73
CA ALA A 372 37.69 -9.95 -39.47
C ALA A 372 37.24 -10.14 -40.92
N GLY A 373 35.95 -10.36 -41.15
CA GLY A 373 35.35 -10.36 -42.48
C GLY A 373 35.55 -9.03 -43.21
N MET A 374 35.34 -7.92 -42.50
CA MET A 374 35.48 -6.56 -43.06
C MET A 374 36.92 -6.24 -43.49
N ARG A 375 37.92 -6.63 -42.68
CA ARG A 375 39.35 -6.50 -43.05
C ARG A 375 39.72 -7.30 -44.29
N ARG A 376 39.15 -8.51 -44.48
CA ARG A 376 39.40 -9.33 -45.66
C ARG A 376 38.85 -8.66 -46.92
N VAL A 377 37.63 -8.14 -46.87
CA VAL A 377 36.98 -7.43 -47.99
C VAL A 377 37.77 -6.16 -48.35
N ARG A 378 38.21 -5.39 -47.36
CA ARG A 378 39.06 -4.21 -47.57
C ARG A 378 40.35 -4.54 -48.31
N ASN A 379 41.07 -5.57 -47.86
CA ASN A 379 42.36 -5.93 -48.44
C ASN A 379 42.22 -6.48 -49.87
N VAL A 380 41.15 -7.23 -50.16
CA VAL A 380 40.85 -7.74 -51.51
C VAL A 380 40.45 -6.60 -52.44
N ALA A 381 39.56 -5.69 -52.01
CA ALA A 381 39.13 -4.55 -52.82
C ALA A 381 40.29 -3.60 -53.13
N ALA A 382 41.14 -3.30 -52.15
CA ALA A 382 42.36 -2.52 -52.36
C ALA A 382 43.32 -3.23 -53.32
N GLY A 383 43.55 -4.54 -53.15
CA GLY A 383 44.42 -5.33 -54.02
C GLY A 383 43.96 -5.35 -55.48
N VAL A 384 42.65 -5.48 -55.72
CA VAL A 384 42.07 -5.42 -57.08
C VAL A 384 42.22 -4.02 -57.67
N GLY A 385 41.92 -2.96 -56.91
CA GLY A 385 42.08 -1.58 -57.35
C GLY A 385 43.52 -1.26 -57.78
N TYR A 386 44.50 -1.56 -56.92
CA TYR A 386 45.91 -1.38 -57.25
C TYR A 386 46.37 -2.28 -58.40
N GLY A 387 45.88 -3.52 -58.50
CA GLY A 387 46.21 -4.43 -59.60
C GLY A 387 45.78 -3.87 -60.96
N VAL A 388 44.54 -3.37 -61.06
CA VAL A 388 44.03 -2.68 -62.27
C VAL A 388 44.81 -1.39 -62.54
N GLY A 389 45.16 -0.66 -61.48
CA GLY A 389 45.97 0.56 -61.57
C GLY A 389 47.35 0.33 -62.20
N VAL A 390 48.10 -0.67 -61.71
CA VAL A 390 49.43 -1.02 -62.22
C VAL A 390 49.37 -1.52 -63.66
N LEU A 391 48.38 -2.35 -64.01
CA LEU A 391 48.21 -2.84 -65.39
C LEU A 391 47.89 -1.69 -66.36
N GLY A 392 46.98 -0.79 -65.99
CA GLY A 392 46.64 0.39 -66.82
C GLY A 392 47.83 1.32 -67.03
N LEU A 393 48.59 1.62 -65.96
CA LEU A 393 49.79 2.44 -66.03
C LEU A 393 50.93 1.76 -66.82
N GLY A 394 51.06 0.44 -66.73
CA GLY A 394 52.03 -0.32 -67.53
C GLY A 394 51.72 -0.24 -69.03
N VAL A 395 50.45 -0.41 -69.42
CA VAL A 395 50.01 -0.23 -70.81
C VAL A 395 50.28 1.20 -71.27
N PHE A 396 49.92 2.21 -70.46
CA PHE A 396 50.21 3.62 -70.75
C PHE A 396 51.70 3.90 -70.95
N ALA A 397 52.58 3.38 -70.09
CA ALA A 397 54.00 3.63 -70.19
C ALA A 397 54.59 3.06 -71.50
N VAL A 398 54.17 1.85 -71.88
CA VAL A 398 54.63 1.19 -73.11
C VAL A 398 54.08 1.89 -74.34
N THR A 399 52.76 2.10 -74.43
CA THR A 399 52.15 2.69 -75.63
C THR A 399 52.35 4.19 -75.72
N GLY A 400 52.39 4.91 -74.60
CA GLY A 400 52.74 6.33 -74.53
C GLY A 400 54.20 6.57 -74.89
N GLY A 401 55.13 5.73 -74.43
CA GLY A 401 56.52 5.78 -74.86
C GLY A 401 56.68 5.57 -76.37
N LEU A 402 56.03 4.54 -76.92
CA LEU A 402 56.02 4.28 -78.36
C LEU A 402 55.34 5.41 -79.16
N ALA A 403 54.22 5.95 -78.67
CA ALA A 403 53.53 7.07 -79.30
C ALA A 403 54.44 8.30 -79.39
N LEU A 404 55.16 8.64 -78.31
CA LEU A 404 56.09 9.78 -78.29
C LEU A 404 57.23 9.61 -79.30
N THR A 405 57.78 8.39 -79.43
CA THR A 405 58.81 8.12 -80.46
C THR A 405 58.25 8.32 -81.88
N LYS A 406 57.04 7.82 -82.15
CA LYS A 406 56.39 7.96 -83.45
C LYS A 406 55.98 9.40 -83.77
N VAL A 407 55.51 10.15 -82.78
CA VAL A 407 55.21 11.59 -82.93
C VAL A 407 56.49 12.37 -83.25
N GLY A 408 57.63 12.01 -82.64
CA GLY A 408 58.94 12.57 -82.97
C GLY A 408 59.34 12.31 -84.43
N ASP A 409 59.20 11.07 -84.88
CA ASP A 409 59.46 10.68 -86.28
C ASP A 409 58.57 11.45 -87.26
N VAL A 410 57.27 11.54 -86.99
CA VAL A 410 56.27 12.24 -87.82
C VAL A 410 56.58 13.74 -87.89
N LYS A 411 56.94 14.38 -86.76
CA LYS A 411 57.25 15.83 -86.71
C LYS A 411 58.49 16.20 -87.52
N SER A 412 59.46 15.29 -87.64
CA SER A 412 60.66 15.51 -88.46
C SER A 412 60.42 15.38 -89.97
N ARG A 413 59.33 14.70 -90.36
CA ARG A 413 59.01 14.36 -91.77
C ARG A 413 57.82 15.12 -92.34
N CYS A 414 56.97 15.70 -91.50
CA CYS A 414 55.84 16.53 -91.89
C CYS A 414 56.18 18.03 -91.74
N GLY A 415 55.90 18.83 -92.77
CA GLY A 415 56.08 20.29 -92.75
C GLY A 415 54.86 21.00 -92.15
N GLY A 416 54.79 21.09 -90.83
CA GLY A 416 53.71 21.81 -90.13
C GLY A 416 52.33 21.22 -90.40
N THR A 417 51.44 21.98 -91.05
CA THR A 417 50.01 21.63 -91.24
C THR A 417 49.73 20.78 -92.49
N SER A 418 50.75 20.37 -93.26
CA SER A 418 50.57 19.49 -94.42
C SER A 418 51.57 18.33 -94.40
N CYS A 419 51.09 17.10 -94.58
CA CYS A 419 51.94 15.91 -94.61
C CYS A 419 51.68 15.07 -95.89
N PRO A 420 52.72 14.52 -96.55
CA PRO A 420 52.57 13.72 -97.77
C PRO A 420 51.75 12.44 -97.54
N GLU A 421 51.01 11.99 -98.56
CA GLU A 421 50.11 10.83 -98.47
C GLU A 421 50.81 9.53 -98.06
N LYS A 422 52.11 9.41 -98.38
CA LYS A 422 52.96 8.26 -98.02
C LYS A 422 53.18 8.10 -96.51
N GLU A 423 52.99 9.15 -95.71
CA GLU A 423 53.23 9.13 -94.25
C GLU A 423 51.94 8.99 -93.42
N ARG A 424 50.75 8.89 -94.06
CA ARG A 424 49.46 8.76 -93.35
C ARG A 424 49.40 7.57 -92.39
N ALA A 425 49.92 6.41 -92.80
CA ALA A 425 49.93 5.22 -91.95
C ALA A 425 50.73 5.39 -90.64
N ASN A 426 51.79 6.21 -90.65
CA ASN A 426 52.57 6.51 -89.44
C ASN A 426 51.84 7.51 -88.52
N VAL A 427 51.06 8.43 -89.10
CA VAL A 427 50.20 9.35 -88.36
C VAL A 427 49.06 8.60 -87.68
N ASP A 428 48.40 7.70 -88.40
CA ASP A 428 47.30 6.88 -87.85
C ASP A 428 47.81 5.96 -86.74
N ALA A 429 48.96 5.30 -86.94
CA ALA A 429 49.58 4.48 -85.89
C ALA A 429 49.96 5.29 -84.64
N ALA A 430 50.41 6.54 -84.79
CA ALA A 430 50.69 7.42 -83.66
C ALA A 430 49.41 7.85 -82.93
N ALA A 431 48.32 8.10 -83.66
CA ALA A 431 47.01 8.43 -83.10
C ALA A 431 46.39 7.25 -82.35
N ASP A 432 46.48 6.03 -82.90
CA ASP A 432 45.99 4.81 -82.27
C ASP A 432 46.75 4.48 -80.98
N LEU A 433 48.08 4.57 -81.01
CA LEU A 433 48.92 4.40 -79.82
C LEU A 433 48.65 5.49 -78.77
N GLY A 434 48.41 6.73 -79.21
CA GLY A 434 48.04 7.84 -78.34
C GLY A 434 46.70 7.59 -77.64
N THR A 435 45.70 7.11 -78.38
CA THR A 435 44.37 6.78 -77.83
C THR A 435 44.47 5.65 -76.81
N LEU A 436 45.22 4.58 -77.12
CA LEU A 436 45.41 3.46 -76.21
C LEU A 436 46.18 3.87 -74.94
N ALA A 437 47.16 4.77 -75.08
CA ALA A 437 47.87 5.37 -73.95
C ALA A 437 46.90 6.15 -73.04
N THR A 438 46.07 7.03 -73.59
CA THR A 438 45.09 7.81 -72.81
C THR A 438 44.12 6.90 -72.06
N VAL A 439 43.61 5.84 -72.70
CA VAL A 439 42.75 4.84 -72.04
C VAL A 439 43.50 4.16 -70.90
N GLY A 440 44.75 3.72 -71.12
CA GLY A 440 45.58 3.11 -70.10
C GLY A 440 45.82 4.03 -68.89
N LEU A 441 46.05 5.32 -69.11
CA LEU A 441 46.28 6.30 -68.06
C LEU A 441 45.00 6.56 -67.24
N VAL A 442 43.84 6.68 -67.89
CA VAL A 442 42.55 6.89 -67.22
C VAL A 442 42.17 5.66 -66.40
N VAL A 443 42.28 4.46 -66.98
CA VAL A 443 42.00 3.20 -66.26
C VAL A 443 43.00 2.99 -65.12
N GLY A 444 44.29 3.27 -65.35
CA GLY A 444 45.33 3.20 -64.35
C GLY A 444 45.12 4.16 -63.18
N GLY A 445 44.75 5.42 -63.49
CA GLY A 445 44.43 6.44 -62.50
C GLY A 445 43.18 6.11 -61.68
N LEU A 446 42.10 5.65 -62.34
CA LEU A 446 40.87 5.24 -61.66
C LEU A 446 41.09 4.00 -60.78
N GLY A 447 41.87 3.02 -61.24
CA GLY A 447 42.23 1.84 -60.44
C GLY A 447 43.01 2.21 -59.17
N ALA A 448 44.02 3.07 -59.30
CA ALA A 448 44.80 3.53 -58.15
C ALA A 448 43.95 4.35 -57.16
N ALA A 449 43.07 5.24 -57.66
CA ALA A 449 42.15 6.01 -56.83
C ALA A 449 41.10 5.12 -56.14
N ALA A 450 40.56 4.11 -56.82
CA ALA A 450 39.65 3.14 -56.21
C ALA A 450 40.35 2.30 -55.13
N GLY A 451 41.62 1.91 -55.36
CA GLY A 451 42.43 1.18 -54.39
C GLY A 451 42.72 1.98 -53.11
N THR A 452 43.07 3.26 -53.24
CA THR A 452 43.29 4.15 -52.09
C THR A 452 41.99 4.46 -51.35
N VAL A 453 40.89 4.74 -52.07
CA VAL A 453 39.57 4.95 -51.46
C VAL A 453 39.12 3.71 -50.69
N ALA A 454 39.29 2.50 -51.25
CA ALA A 454 38.97 1.27 -50.54
C ALA A 454 39.84 1.06 -49.28
N LEU A 455 41.08 1.53 -49.25
CA LEU A 455 41.96 1.47 -48.07
C LEU A 455 41.54 2.43 -46.96
N PHE A 456 41.20 3.67 -47.31
CA PHE A 456 40.95 4.76 -46.35
C PHE A 456 39.47 4.91 -45.97
N VAL A 457 38.52 4.69 -46.88
CA VAL A 457 37.08 4.87 -46.60
C VAL A 457 36.49 3.66 -45.88
N LEU A 458 37.04 2.46 -46.09
CA LEU A 458 36.65 1.25 -45.36
C LEU A 458 37.51 1.05 -44.10
N GLU A 459 38.13 2.10 -43.57
CA GLU A 459 38.68 2.04 -42.21
C GLU A 459 37.51 1.93 -41.22
N PRO A 460 37.39 0.81 -40.47
CA PRO A 460 36.51 0.83 -39.32
C PRO A 460 37.10 1.84 -38.35
N GLU A 461 36.33 2.86 -37.97
CA GLU A 461 36.72 3.79 -36.91
C GLU A 461 37.11 2.98 -35.68
N GLY A 462 38.42 2.88 -35.48
CA GLY A 462 39.00 2.16 -34.36
C GLY A 462 38.78 2.98 -33.11
N SER A 463 37.76 2.58 -32.35
CA SER A 463 37.66 2.63 -30.89
C SER A 463 38.70 3.52 -30.21
N GLU A 464 38.24 4.64 -29.64
CA GLU A 464 38.93 5.33 -28.55
C GLU A 464 39.56 4.31 -27.61
N ARG A 465 40.88 4.40 -27.48
CA ARG A 465 41.66 3.65 -26.50
C ARG A 465 41.06 3.91 -25.13
N ARG A 466 40.28 2.95 -24.61
CA ARG A 466 39.98 2.85 -23.18
C ARG A 466 41.30 2.90 -22.42
N GLY A 467 41.52 4.01 -21.73
CA GLY A 467 42.60 4.19 -20.78
C GLY A 467 42.54 3.08 -19.73
N GLY A 468 43.62 2.31 -19.63
CA GLY A 468 43.90 1.48 -18.47
C GLY A 468 44.22 2.40 -17.30
N GLY A 469 43.43 2.30 -16.23
CA GLY A 469 43.70 2.95 -14.96
C GLY A 469 44.89 2.32 -14.23
N GLY A 470 45.71 3.17 -13.62
CA GLY A 470 46.74 2.84 -12.64
C GLY A 470 47.49 4.11 -12.21
N PRO A 471 47.85 4.30 -10.93
CA PRO A 471 47.27 5.37 -10.12
C PRO A 471 48.25 6.51 -9.79
N GLY A 472 47.71 7.70 -9.49
CA GLY A 472 48.42 8.67 -8.67
C GLY A 472 48.22 10.13 -9.07
N GLY A 473 48.03 10.97 -8.05
CA GLY A 473 48.61 12.32 -8.05
C GLY A 473 47.69 13.46 -8.50
N SER A 474 47.28 14.25 -7.51
CA SER A 474 46.94 15.67 -7.57
C SER A 474 47.51 16.46 -8.75
N GLN A 475 46.71 17.35 -9.34
CA GLN A 475 46.90 18.81 -9.26
C GLN A 475 45.86 19.55 -10.10
N ALA A 476 45.39 20.67 -9.56
CA ALA A 476 44.60 21.68 -10.24
C ALA A 476 45.45 22.46 -11.25
N ALA A 477 44.88 22.86 -12.38
CA ALA A 477 45.19 24.13 -13.04
C ALA A 477 44.15 24.42 -14.13
N GLY A 478 43.66 25.66 -14.16
CA GLY A 478 42.70 26.15 -15.15
C GLY A 478 43.25 26.09 -16.57
N GLY A 479 42.41 25.63 -17.50
CA GLY A 479 42.70 25.62 -18.93
C GLY A 479 41.79 26.62 -19.64
N VAL A 480 42.40 27.62 -20.26
CA VAL A 480 41.78 28.60 -21.15
C VAL A 480 40.99 27.86 -22.24
N ALA A 481 39.72 28.23 -22.41
CA ALA A 481 38.86 27.64 -23.44
C ALA A 481 39.04 28.40 -24.76
N TRP A 482 39.56 27.72 -25.77
CA TRP A 482 39.59 28.21 -27.14
C TRP A 482 38.45 27.58 -27.93
N THR A 483 37.77 28.39 -28.74
CA THR A 483 36.83 27.88 -29.74
C THR A 483 37.31 28.29 -31.11
N VAL A 484 37.46 27.30 -31.99
CA VAL A 484 37.85 27.49 -33.39
C VAL A 484 36.63 27.19 -34.25
N GLY A 485 36.18 28.17 -35.03
CA GLY A 485 35.09 28.02 -35.99
C GLY A 485 35.62 28.05 -37.42
N MET A 486 35.19 27.09 -38.25
CA MET A 486 35.57 27.01 -39.66
C MET A 486 34.33 27.06 -40.54
N GLY A 487 34.22 28.07 -41.41
CA GLY A 487 33.17 28.21 -42.41
C GLY A 487 33.77 28.46 -43.80
N PRO A 488 32.98 28.29 -44.88
CA PRO A 488 33.49 28.43 -46.24
C PRO A 488 33.91 29.88 -46.51
N GLY A 489 35.21 30.15 -46.39
CA GLY A 489 35.86 31.41 -46.78
C GLY A 489 36.41 32.29 -45.64
N ARG A 490 36.31 31.91 -44.36
CA ARG A 490 36.91 32.68 -43.25
C ARG A 490 37.38 31.78 -42.10
N PHE A 491 38.50 32.15 -41.48
CA PHE A 491 39.02 31.56 -40.25
C PHE A 491 39.06 32.65 -39.17
N GLU A 492 38.48 32.38 -38.01
CA GLU A 492 38.43 33.32 -36.89
C GLU A 492 38.77 32.57 -35.59
N ILE A 493 39.71 33.14 -34.82
CA ILE A 493 40.09 32.65 -33.49
C ILE A 493 39.66 33.72 -32.49
N GLU A 494 38.77 33.37 -31.57
CA GLU A 494 38.37 34.23 -30.47
C GLU A 494 38.77 33.57 -29.14
N GLY A 495 39.56 34.29 -28.34
CA GLY A 495 39.94 33.87 -26.98
C GLY A 495 39.20 34.73 -25.96
N ARG A 496 38.55 34.10 -24.98
CA ARG A 496 38.16 34.79 -23.74
C ARG A 496 39.25 34.56 -22.69
N PHE A 497 39.84 35.65 -22.23
CA PHE A 497 40.79 35.67 -21.12
C PHE A 497 40.08 35.57 -19.77
#